data_AF-W8EQW5-F1
#
_entry.id   AF-W8EQW5-F1
#
_cell.length_a   1.000
_cell.length_b   1.000
_cell.length_c   1.000
_cell.angle_alpha   90.00
_cell.angle_beta   90.00
_cell.angle_gamma   90.00
#
_symmetry.space_group_name_H-M   'P 1'
#
loop_
_entity.id
_entity.type
_entity.pdbx_description
1 polymer ?
#
loop_
_entity_poly.entity_id
_entity_poly.type
_entity_poly.pdbx_seq_one_letter_code
_entity_poly.pdbx_strand_id
1 'polypeptide(L)'
;MTNLSLFASHYRKLGLPVTRISNILNEHNFFHKNIFKTPDHQWQHLFTQPQSDDEFKQLTWNNATGLGTVSGPKSLLVIDIDGCTDYKLVEKTLAELGLPPSYEWVVTSGSGSGFHIFVYADKFRIQSNSLAPSASNHVVTTFMPGDGYLQRFDKIEFLWSTHVVLPPSLHHTGNRYEFLNCRLPRALPQRVKQSGLYDIVRKHCDAQFIEGRDGYKENDFEVAKPNVPTDLEEWNAADVEGGEIFCVVCIRPEANMPLSATADLRQIAWVVMDKLGKVHNRRSYLLKPQVAVSASGATSYSTEVNTLLSQDPLTVFKELNRDLRLCTALVSFDVKPVLALLQEKSTQYSLYHTLTQLNLVCLKKPRGGNKANTLADLYLSLFRYDVHQIPDAESDALIMAKCLRAILRKRQDNKEDYYSIYLDREGYGGWY
;
A
#
# COMPACT_ATOMS: atom_id res chain seq x y z
N MET A 1 0.00 27.56 -10.04
CA MET A 1 -0.46 26.29 -10.63
C MET A 1 0.63 25.24 -10.40
N THR A 2 0.31 24.12 -9.76
CA THR A 2 1.26 23.01 -9.57
C THR A 2 1.42 22.24 -10.89
N ASN A 3 2.52 21.50 -11.05
CA ASN A 3 2.76 20.71 -12.26
C ASN A 3 1.58 19.74 -12.53
N LEU A 4 1.02 19.12 -11.49
CA LEU A 4 -0.14 18.21 -11.59
C LEU A 4 -1.41 18.88 -12.15
N SER A 5 -1.66 20.16 -11.84
CA SER A 5 -2.83 20.87 -12.38
C SER A 5 -2.78 21.00 -13.91
N LEU A 6 -1.57 21.15 -14.49
CA LEU A 6 -1.38 21.21 -15.95
C LEU A 6 -1.64 19.85 -16.59
N PHE A 7 -1.14 18.76 -16.00
CA PHE A 7 -1.43 17.40 -16.44
C PHE A 7 -2.93 17.09 -16.35
N ALA A 8 -3.59 17.48 -15.26
CA ALA A 8 -5.02 17.32 -15.08
C ALA A 8 -5.82 18.04 -16.17
N SER A 9 -5.51 19.31 -16.42
CA SER A 9 -6.16 20.08 -17.50
C SER A 9 -5.94 19.43 -18.87
N HIS A 10 -4.76 18.86 -19.10
CA HIS A 10 -4.47 18.14 -20.34
C HIS A 10 -5.31 16.87 -20.49
N TYR A 11 -5.35 15.99 -19.49
CA TYR A 11 -6.19 14.79 -19.54
C TYR A 11 -7.68 15.11 -19.69
N ARG A 12 -8.13 16.15 -18.98
CA ARG A 12 -9.49 16.67 -19.11
C ARG A 12 -9.78 17.16 -20.53
N LYS A 13 -8.85 17.88 -21.15
CA LYS A 13 -8.94 18.35 -22.54
C LYS A 13 -8.98 17.19 -23.55
N LEU A 14 -8.26 16.10 -23.28
CA LEU A 14 -8.37 14.87 -24.08
C LEU A 14 -9.75 14.22 -23.94
N GLY A 15 -10.48 14.50 -22.85
CA GLY A 15 -11.84 14.00 -22.63
C GLY A 15 -11.92 12.86 -21.60
N LEU A 16 -10.88 12.69 -20.77
CA LEU A 16 -10.91 11.81 -19.60
C LEU A 16 -11.47 12.57 -18.39
N PRO A 17 -12.31 11.93 -17.56
CA PRO A 17 -12.59 12.46 -16.22
C PRO A 17 -11.30 12.41 -15.40
N VAL A 18 -11.07 13.43 -14.58
CA VAL A 18 -9.86 13.52 -13.76
C VAL A 18 -10.23 13.57 -12.31
N THR A 19 -9.58 12.73 -11.52
CA THR A 19 -9.67 12.74 -10.06
C THR A 19 -8.36 13.25 -9.48
N ARG A 20 -8.45 13.98 -8.38
CA ARG A 20 -7.29 14.41 -7.61
C ARG A 20 -7.00 13.37 -6.54
N ILE A 21 -5.75 12.94 -6.48
CA ILE A 21 -5.23 12.12 -5.38
C ILE A 21 -4.39 13.06 -4.51
N SER A 22 -4.64 13.07 -3.21
CA SER A 22 -3.77 13.73 -2.26
C SER A 22 -3.34 12.76 -1.18
N ASN A 23 -2.34 13.20 -0.44
CA ASN A 23 -1.83 12.51 0.71
C ASN A 23 -2.53 12.98 2.01
N ILE A 24 -3.53 13.86 1.89
CA ILE A 24 -4.33 14.35 3.01
C ILE A 24 -5.52 13.41 3.20
N LEU A 25 -5.70 12.92 4.42
CA LEU A 25 -6.85 12.11 4.79
C LEU A 25 -8.11 12.98 4.93
N ASN A 26 -9.22 12.52 4.37
CA ASN A 26 -10.55 13.11 4.52
C ASN A 26 -11.65 12.05 4.39
N GLU A 27 -12.90 12.46 4.46
CA GLU A 27 -14.08 11.59 4.39
C GLU A 27 -14.14 10.70 3.14
N HIS A 28 -13.43 11.05 2.07
CA HIS A 28 -13.44 10.32 0.79
C HIS A 28 -12.33 9.27 0.67
N ASN A 29 -11.21 9.43 1.37
CA ASN A 29 -10.07 8.50 1.26
C ASN A 29 -9.65 7.86 2.59
N PHE A 30 -10.28 8.21 3.72
CA PHE A 30 -9.91 7.75 5.05
C PHE A 30 -9.90 6.22 5.20
N PHE A 31 -10.86 5.52 4.59
CA PHE A 31 -11.00 4.07 4.70
C PHE A 31 -10.21 3.29 3.64
N HIS A 32 -9.48 3.98 2.75
CA HIS A 32 -8.79 3.33 1.64
C HIS A 32 -7.40 2.82 2.05
N LYS A 33 -7.07 1.63 1.55
CA LYS A 33 -5.80 0.93 1.86
C LYS A 33 -4.55 1.67 1.36
N ASN A 34 -4.70 2.55 0.37
CA ASN A 34 -3.57 3.28 -0.21
C ASN A 34 -4.00 4.67 -0.70
N ILE A 35 -3.75 5.68 0.13
CA ILE A 35 -4.06 7.09 -0.18
C ILE A 35 -3.34 7.61 -1.44
N PHE A 36 -2.24 6.99 -1.88
CA PHE A 36 -1.54 7.38 -3.11
C PHE A 36 -2.21 6.85 -4.38
N LYS A 37 -3.27 6.05 -4.23
CA LYS A 37 -4.04 5.51 -5.36
C LYS A 37 -5.50 5.92 -5.32
N THR A 38 -5.95 6.62 -4.29
CA THR A 38 -7.37 6.91 -4.06
C THR A 38 -7.66 8.40 -4.14
N PRO A 39 -8.76 8.83 -4.79
CA PRO A 39 -9.17 10.23 -4.80
C PRO A 39 -9.55 10.76 -3.42
N ASP A 40 -9.28 12.04 -3.19
CA ASP A 40 -9.61 12.74 -1.94
C ASP A 40 -10.86 13.63 -2.08
N HIS A 41 -11.76 13.29 -2.99
CA HIS A 41 -13.02 14.00 -3.24
C HIS A 41 -14.07 13.01 -3.72
N GLN A 42 -15.35 13.39 -3.75
CA GLN A 42 -16.38 12.56 -4.37
C GLN A 42 -16.07 12.34 -5.85
N TRP A 43 -16.00 11.07 -6.28
CA TRP A 43 -15.57 10.71 -7.64
C TRP A 43 -16.33 9.54 -8.26
N GLN A 44 -16.99 8.70 -7.46
CA GLN A 44 -17.61 7.46 -7.96
C GLN A 44 -18.73 7.72 -8.98
N HIS A 45 -19.39 8.89 -8.92
CA HIS A 45 -20.38 9.29 -9.93
C HIS A 45 -19.77 9.35 -11.35
N LEU A 46 -18.44 9.49 -11.47
CA LEU A 46 -17.73 9.53 -12.75
C LEU A 46 -17.83 8.22 -13.55
N PHE A 47 -18.22 7.11 -12.93
CA PHE A 47 -18.51 5.86 -13.65
C PHE A 47 -19.75 5.96 -14.54
N THR A 48 -20.72 6.79 -14.17
CA THR A 48 -22.03 6.88 -14.84
C THR A 48 -22.32 8.27 -15.38
N GLN A 49 -21.66 9.31 -14.86
CA GLN A 49 -21.92 10.70 -15.19
C GLN A 49 -20.64 11.40 -15.67
N PRO A 50 -20.72 12.27 -16.70
CA PRO A 50 -19.57 13.08 -17.10
C PRO A 50 -19.15 14.05 -15.99
N GLN A 51 -17.85 14.20 -15.78
CA GLN A 51 -17.31 15.26 -14.93
C GLN A 51 -17.75 16.63 -15.46
N SER A 52 -18.35 17.45 -14.61
CA SER A 52 -18.72 18.82 -14.96
C SER A 52 -17.52 19.77 -14.90
N ASP A 53 -17.60 20.90 -15.59
CA ASP A 53 -16.52 21.89 -15.55
C ASP A 53 -16.41 22.56 -14.18
N ASP A 54 -17.51 22.73 -13.47
CA ASP A 54 -17.51 23.31 -12.13
C ASP A 54 -16.89 22.33 -11.12
N GLU A 55 -17.22 21.05 -11.20
CA GLU A 55 -16.58 20.00 -10.40
C GLU A 55 -15.06 19.99 -10.63
N PHE A 56 -14.61 20.02 -11.90
CA PHE A 56 -13.18 20.06 -12.23
C PHE A 56 -12.49 21.32 -11.70
N LYS A 57 -13.14 22.50 -11.81
CA LYS A 57 -12.61 23.77 -11.29
C LYS A 57 -12.53 23.80 -9.76
N GLN A 58 -13.37 23.05 -9.07
CA GLN A 58 -13.38 22.94 -7.61
C GLN A 58 -12.24 22.05 -7.08
N LEU A 59 -11.59 21.25 -7.93
CA LEU A 59 -10.41 20.47 -7.53
C LEU A 59 -9.26 21.41 -7.15
N THR A 60 -8.89 21.43 -5.87
CA THR A 60 -7.78 22.27 -5.38
C THR A 60 -6.45 21.53 -5.54
N TRP A 61 -5.55 22.00 -6.39
CA TRP A 61 -4.32 21.26 -6.70
C TRP A 61 -3.19 21.43 -5.67
N ASN A 62 -3.48 22.10 -4.56
CA ASN A 62 -2.58 22.20 -3.42
C ASN A 62 -2.50 20.84 -2.73
N ASN A 63 -1.29 20.35 -2.44
CA ASN A 63 -1.04 19.07 -1.77
C ASN A 63 -1.46 17.82 -2.55
N ALA A 64 -1.87 17.99 -3.81
CA ALA A 64 -2.08 16.86 -4.71
C ALA A 64 -0.77 16.09 -4.86
N THR A 65 -0.84 14.78 -4.67
CA THR A 65 0.28 13.85 -4.88
C THR A 65 0.11 13.04 -6.15
N GLY A 66 -1.11 12.99 -6.69
CA GLY A 66 -1.40 12.31 -7.93
C GLY A 66 -2.69 12.73 -8.61
N LEU A 67 -2.95 12.00 -9.67
CA LEU A 67 -4.04 12.10 -10.61
C LEU A 67 -4.56 10.69 -10.84
N GLY A 68 -5.86 10.56 -10.98
CA GLY A 68 -6.44 9.33 -11.49
C GLY A 68 -7.54 9.61 -12.48
N THR A 69 -8.04 8.53 -13.08
CA THR A 69 -9.27 8.51 -13.86
C THR A 69 -10.05 7.27 -13.45
N VAL A 70 -11.27 7.17 -13.93
CA VAL A 70 -12.03 5.94 -13.89
C VAL A 70 -11.90 5.20 -15.22
N SER A 71 -11.62 3.90 -15.18
CA SER A 71 -11.88 2.99 -16.30
C SER A 71 -13.38 2.71 -16.36
N GLY A 72 -13.91 2.40 -17.56
CA GLY A 72 -15.31 2.02 -17.74
C GLY A 72 -16.11 3.00 -18.57
N PRO A 73 -16.13 4.31 -18.24
CA PRO A 73 -16.74 5.30 -19.10
C PRO A 73 -16.17 5.22 -20.52
N LYS A 74 -17.07 5.22 -21.51
CA LYS A 74 -16.74 5.07 -22.94
C LYS A 74 -15.97 3.78 -23.28
N SER A 75 -16.06 2.76 -22.42
CA SER A 75 -15.35 1.48 -22.54
C SER A 75 -13.82 1.60 -22.42
N LEU A 76 -13.35 2.54 -21.59
CA LEU A 76 -11.93 2.62 -21.24
C LEU A 76 -11.53 1.38 -20.43
N LEU A 77 -10.49 0.70 -20.86
CA LEU A 77 -9.89 -0.46 -20.22
C LEU A 77 -8.44 -0.12 -19.87
N VAL A 78 -7.99 -0.56 -18.70
CA VAL A 78 -6.56 -0.61 -18.38
C VAL A 78 -6.13 -2.06 -18.27
N ILE A 79 -5.12 -2.44 -19.05
CA ILE A 79 -4.43 -3.72 -18.92
C ILE A 79 -3.27 -3.48 -17.96
N ASP A 80 -3.37 -4.01 -16.74
CA ASP A 80 -2.38 -3.89 -15.68
C ASP A 80 -1.52 -5.17 -15.62
N ILE A 81 -0.23 -5.03 -15.85
CA ILE A 81 0.74 -6.13 -15.86
C ILE A 81 1.62 -5.98 -14.62
N ASP A 82 1.26 -6.68 -13.54
CA ASP A 82 1.95 -6.63 -12.26
C ASP A 82 3.23 -7.49 -12.29
N GLY A 83 4.28 -7.07 -11.59
CA GLY A 83 5.52 -7.84 -11.45
C GLY A 83 6.36 -7.92 -12.74
N CYS A 84 6.07 -7.07 -13.73
CA CYS A 84 6.72 -7.10 -15.03
C CYS A 84 7.81 -6.03 -15.16
N THR A 85 9.00 -6.45 -15.57
CA THR A 85 10.11 -5.57 -15.99
C THR A 85 10.56 -5.83 -17.43
N ASP A 86 9.91 -6.78 -18.12
CA ASP A 86 10.26 -7.21 -19.48
C ASP A 86 9.56 -6.32 -20.54
N TYR A 87 10.27 -5.31 -21.03
CA TYR A 87 9.77 -4.45 -22.11
C TYR A 87 9.40 -5.22 -23.40
N LYS A 88 10.04 -6.36 -23.68
CA LYS A 88 9.71 -7.16 -24.87
C LYS A 88 8.34 -7.83 -24.73
N LEU A 89 7.91 -8.13 -23.50
CA LEU A 89 6.54 -8.60 -23.26
C LEU A 89 5.55 -7.49 -23.60
N VAL A 90 5.81 -6.25 -23.16
CA VAL A 90 4.97 -5.09 -23.47
C VAL A 90 4.86 -4.87 -24.98
N GLU A 91 5.98 -4.92 -25.71
CA GLU A 91 5.98 -4.79 -27.18
C GLU A 91 5.14 -5.88 -27.86
N LYS A 92 5.23 -7.13 -27.39
CA LYS A 92 4.39 -8.24 -27.89
C LYS A 92 2.91 -8.00 -27.61
N THR A 93 2.58 -7.59 -26.39
CA THR A 93 1.21 -7.25 -25.99
C THR A 93 0.65 -6.12 -26.87
N LEU A 94 1.43 -5.07 -27.15
CA LEU A 94 1.02 -4.01 -28.08
C LEU A 94 0.76 -4.54 -29.49
N ALA A 95 1.66 -5.39 -30.01
CA ALA A 95 1.49 -6.00 -31.33
C ALA A 95 0.22 -6.86 -31.43
N GLU A 96 -0.12 -7.60 -30.37
CA GLU A 96 -1.35 -8.40 -30.27
C GLU A 96 -2.62 -7.55 -30.23
N LEU A 97 -2.54 -6.36 -29.63
CA LEU A 97 -3.61 -5.36 -29.65
C LEU A 97 -3.72 -4.63 -31.00
N GLY A 98 -2.75 -4.82 -31.91
CA GLY A 98 -2.66 -4.06 -33.16
C GLY A 98 -2.18 -2.62 -32.96
N LEU A 99 -1.47 -2.33 -31.87
CA LEU A 99 -0.95 -1.02 -31.52
C LEU A 99 0.54 -0.89 -31.91
N PRO A 100 1.00 0.33 -32.24
CA PRO A 100 2.41 0.54 -32.57
C PRO A 100 3.31 0.42 -31.31
N PRO A 101 4.58 0.04 -31.44
CA PRO A 101 5.52 0.02 -30.31
C PRO A 101 5.66 1.39 -29.61
N SER A 102 5.47 2.48 -30.35
CA SER A 102 5.50 3.86 -29.85
C SER A 102 4.17 4.32 -29.23
N TYR A 103 3.27 3.40 -28.85
CA TYR A 103 1.97 3.74 -28.30
C TYR A 103 2.11 4.57 -27.02
N GLU A 104 1.50 5.76 -27.00
CA GLU A 104 1.77 6.77 -25.96
C GLU A 104 1.14 6.42 -24.59
N TRP A 105 0.09 5.60 -24.59
CA TRP A 105 -0.68 5.21 -23.41
C TRP A 105 -0.17 3.93 -22.74
N VAL A 106 1.16 3.79 -22.73
CA VAL A 106 1.87 2.78 -21.94
C VAL A 106 2.52 3.49 -20.76
N VAL A 107 2.22 3.04 -19.55
CA VAL A 107 2.66 3.66 -18.31
C VAL A 107 3.48 2.67 -17.52
N THR A 108 4.66 3.08 -17.05
CA THR A 108 5.43 2.36 -16.03
C THR A 108 4.88 2.69 -14.66
N SER A 109 4.67 1.67 -13.83
CA SER A 109 4.22 1.88 -12.46
C SER A 109 5.31 2.54 -11.62
N GLY A 110 4.91 3.29 -10.57
CA GLY A 110 5.89 3.92 -9.69
C GLY A 110 6.70 2.92 -8.84
N SER A 111 6.36 1.63 -8.79
CA SER A 111 7.25 0.62 -8.21
C SER A 111 8.45 0.31 -9.11
N GLY A 112 8.38 0.66 -10.40
CA GLY A 112 9.34 0.23 -11.43
C GLY A 112 9.17 -1.22 -11.87
N SER A 113 8.14 -1.91 -11.37
CA SER A 113 7.90 -3.34 -11.62
C SER A 113 6.43 -3.58 -11.95
N GLY A 114 6.01 -3.00 -13.07
CA GLY A 114 4.69 -3.23 -13.66
C GLY A 114 4.35 -2.18 -14.71
N PHE A 115 3.39 -2.50 -15.57
CA PHE A 115 2.97 -1.66 -16.67
C PHE A 115 1.45 -1.53 -16.73
N HIS A 116 0.95 -0.32 -17.03
CA HIS A 116 -0.44 -0.13 -17.42
C HIS A 116 -0.52 0.21 -18.91
N ILE A 117 -1.40 -0.43 -19.65
CA ILE A 117 -1.72 -0.09 -21.04
C ILE A 117 -3.19 0.35 -21.11
N PHE A 118 -3.42 1.63 -21.41
CA PHE A 118 -4.77 2.16 -21.52
C PHE A 118 -5.27 2.01 -22.96
N VAL A 119 -6.47 1.47 -23.14
CA VAL A 119 -7.11 1.26 -24.46
C VAL A 119 -8.62 1.42 -24.33
N TYR A 120 -9.32 1.65 -25.44
CA TYR A 120 -10.77 1.42 -25.48
C TYR A 120 -11.04 0.02 -25.99
N ALA A 121 -11.90 -0.74 -25.32
CA ALA A 121 -12.27 -2.08 -25.76
C ALA A 121 -13.69 -2.42 -25.31
N ASP A 122 -14.39 -3.22 -26.10
CA ASP A 122 -15.66 -3.79 -25.66
C ASP A 122 -15.40 -4.78 -24.53
N LYS A 123 -16.36 -4.89 -23.59
CA LYS A 123 -16.19 -5.68 -22.37
C LYS A 123 -15.81 -7.12 -22.72
N PHE A 124 -14.65 -7.54 -22.23
CA PHE A 124 -14.12 -8.88 -22.47
C PHE A 124 -15.02 -9.91 -21.83
N ARG A 125 -15.63 -10.76 -22.66
CA ARG A 125 -16.49 -11.86 -22.19
C ARG A 125 -15.68 -13.13 -22.09
N ILE A 126 -15.54 -13.66 -20.88
CA ILE A 126 -15.01 -15.00 -20.68
C ILE A 126 -16.14 -15.98 -21.05
N GLN A 127 -15.94 -16.79 -22.08
CA GLN A 127 -16.77 -17.99 -22.26
C GLN A 127 -16.21 -19.05 -21.33
N SER A 128 -16.69 -19.13 -20.07
CA SER A 128 -16.29 -20.22 -19.19
C SER A 128 -17.07 -21.48 -19.58
N ASN A 129 -16.35 -22.58 -19.82
CA ASN A 129 -16.93 -23.93 -19.82
C ASN A 129 -17.08 -24.49 -18.38
N SER A 130 -16.74 -23.70 -17.36
CA SER A 130 -16.94 -24.03 -15.95
C SER A 130 -18.08 -23.20 -15.36
N LEU A 131 -18.74 -23.78 -14.36
CA LEU A 131 -19.93 -23.33 -13.60
C LEU A 131 -19.81 -21.95 -12.91
N ALA A 132 -18.92 -21.07 -13.35
CA ALA A 132 -18.90 -19.69 -12.92
C ALA A 132 -20.12 -18.96 -13.52
N PRO A 133 -20.89 -18.19 -12.71
CA PRO A 133 -22.00 -17.41 -13.24
C PRO A 133 -21.52 -16.54 -14.40
N SER A 134 -22.37 -16.40 -15.42
CA SER A 134 -22.25 -15.38 -16.47
C SER A 134 -22.25 -13.99 -15.81
N ALA A 135 -21.11 -13.57 -15.27
CA ALA A 135 -21.02 -12.37 -14.47
C ALA A 135 -20.67 -11.20 -15.39
N SER A 136 -21.72 -10.64 -15.99
CA SER A 136 -21.68 -9.36 -16.72
C SER A 136 -21.17 -8.19 -15.88
N ASN A 137 -20.97 -8.37 -14.57
CA ASN A 137 -20.71 -7.31 -13.61
C ASN A 137 -19.25 -7.22 -13.13
N HIS A 138 -18.37 -8.15 -13.51
CA HIS A 138 -16.96 -8.07 -13.10
C HIS A 138 -16.34 -6.72 -13.50
N VAL A 139 -15.73 -6.05 -12.54
CA VAL A 139 -15.00 -4.79 -12.73
C VAL A 139 -13.51 -5.05 -12.96
N VAL A 140 -13.03 -6.24 -12.56
CA VAL A 140 -11.68 -6.73 -12.87
C VAL A 140 -11.69 -8.19 -13.28
N THR A 141 -10.83 -8.52 -14.23
CA THR A 141 -10.52 -9.89 -14.63
C THR A 141 -9.03 -10.14 -14.47
N THR A 142 -8.65 -11.14 -13.68
CA THR A 142 -7.26 -11.49 -13.40
C THR A 142 -6.87 -12.76 -14.14
N PHE A 143 -5.71 -12.75 -14.75
CA PHE A 143 -5.12 -13.87 -15.47
C PHE A 143 -3.73 -14.17 -14.91
N MET A 144 -3.48 -15.44 -14.60
CA MET A 144 -2.16 -15.88 -14.17
C MET A 144 -1.26 -16.13 -15.39
N PRO A 145 0.07 -16.01 -15.25
CA PRO A 145 0.99 -16.31 -16.34
C PRO A 145 0.88 -17.79 -16.73
N GLY A 146 0.98 -18.09 -18.02
CA GLY A 146 1.19 -19.47 -18.46
C GLY A 146 2.59 -19.97 -18.10
N ASP A 147 2.83 -21.29 -18.15
CA ASP A 147 4.09 -21.91 -17.71
C ASP A 147 5.37 -21.25 -18.27
N GLY A 148 5.33 -20.81 -19.54
CA GLY A 148 6.45 -20.13 -20.20
C GLY A 148 6.68 -18.67 -19.77
N TYR A 149 5.80 -18.11 -18.94
CA TYR A 149 5.75 -16.70 -18.56
C TYR A 149 5.78 -16.46 -17.05
N LEU A 150 5.78 -17.50 -16.21
CA LEU A 150 5.82 -17.41 -14.75
C LEU A 150 6.95 -16.52 -14.18
N GLN A 151 8.06 -16.39 -14.92
CA GLN A 151 9.22 -15.58 -14.52
C GLN A 151 9.18 -14.14 -15.07
N ARG A 152 8.20 -13.79 -15.90
CA ARG A 152 8.15 -12.51 -16.63
C ARG A 152 7.20 -11.49 -16.03
N PHE A 153 6.15 -11.96 -15.37
CA PHE A 153 5.14 -11.14 -14.71
C PHE A 153 4.42 -11.99 -13.66
N ASP A 154 3.79 -11.34 -12.67
CA ASP A 154 3.05 -12.03 -11.61
C ASP A 154 1.61 -12.34 -12.04
N LYS A 155 0.97 -11.39 -12.73
CA LYS A 155 -0.38 -11.50 -13.28
C LYS A 155 -0.68 -10.38 -14.28
N ILE A 156 -1.69 -10.60 -15.11
CA ILE A 156 -2.32 -9.55 -15.93
C ILE A 156 -3.74 -9.33 -15.42
N GLU A 157 -4.12 -8.08 -15.16
CA GLU A 157 -5.46 -7.67 -14.79
C GLU A 157 -6.08 -6.78 -15.88
N PHE A 158 -7.31 -7.07 -16.28
CA PHE A 158 -8.13 -6.17 -17.09
C PHE A 158 -9.03 -5.36 -16.16
N LEU A 159 -8.77 -4.06 -16.07
CA LEU A 159 -9.45 -3.12 -15.18
C LEU A 159 -10.54 -2.36 -15.96
N TRP A 160 -11.80 -2.78 -15.79
CA TRP A 160 -12.93 -2.31 -16.57
C TRP A 160 -13.66 -1.12 -15.97
N SER A 161 -13.99 -1.17 -14.69
CA SER A 161 -14.79 -0.12 -14.04
C SER A 161 -14.18 0.24 -12.70
N THR A 162 -12.90 0.63 -12.70
CA THR A 162 -12.12 0.90 -11.49
C THR A 162 -11.56 2.30 -11.53
N HIS A 163 -11.20 2.84 -10.37
CA HIS A 163 -10.23 3.92 -10.37
C HIS A 163 -8.87 3.42 -10.82
N VAL A 164 -8.14 4.24 -11.59
CA VAL A 164 -6.80 3.96 -12.06
C VAL A 164 -5.94 5.21 -11.97
N VAL A 165 -4.69 5.01 -11.57
CA VAL A 165 -3.71 6.09 -11.38
C VAL A 165 -3.15 6.54 -12.73
N LEU A 166 -3.02 7.85 -12.92
CA LEU A 166 -2.42 8.49 -14.09
C LEU A 166 -1.03 9.06 -13.76
N PRO A 167 -0.07 9.07 -14.72
CA PRO A 167 1.15 9.86 -14.57
C PRO A 167 0.88 11.36 -14.37
N PRO A 168 1.75 12.13 -13.68
CA PRO A 168 2.95 11.70 -12.97
C PRO A 168 2.68 11.47 -11.47
N SER A 169 1.66 10.66 -11.13
CA SER A 169 1.29 10.41 -9.73
C SER A 169 2.41 9.80 -8.91
N LEU A 170 2.50 10.21 -7.65
CA LEU A 170 3.40 9.66 -6.67
C LEU A 170 2.94 8.26 -6.25
N HIS A 171 3.88 7.34 -6.18
CA HIS A 171 3.70 6.02 -5.58
C HIS A 171 4.19 6.04 -4.14
N HIS A 172 3.71 5.14 -3.29
CA HIS A 172 4.09 5.09 -1.87
C HIS A 172 5.61 4.85 -1.65
N THR A 173 6.33 4.39 -2.68
CA THR A 173 7.80 4.26 -2.67
C THR A 173 8.55 5.58 -2.86
N GLY A 174 7.85 6.68 -3.19
CA GLY A 174 8.44 7.99 -3.51
C GLY A 174 8.71 8.22 -5.00
N ASN A 175 8.67 7.17 -5.82
CA ASN A 175 8.77 7.24 -7.28
C ASN A 175 7.44 7.64 -7.94
N ARG A 176 7.44 7.87 -9.25
CA ARG A 176 6.23 8.30 -9.99
C ARG A 176 5.82 7.32 -11.07
N TYR A 177 4.54 7.29 -11.35
CA TYR A 177 4.01 6.71 -12.58
C TYR A 177 4.44 7.57 -13.77
N GLU A 178 4.94 6.97 -14.84
CA GLU A 178 5.48 7.70 -15.99
C GLU A 178 5.03 7.07 -17.31
N PHE A 179 4.86 7.88 -18.36
CA PHE A 179 4.62 7.34 -19.69
C PHE A 179 5.92 6.80 -20.26
N LEU A 180 5.87 5.59 -20.82
CA LEU A 180 7.05 4.93 -21.37
C LEU A 180 7.55 5.62 -22.65
N ASN A 181 6.63 5.96 -23.54
CA ASN A 181 6.95 6.36 -24.92
C ASN A 181 6.82 7.87 -25.18
N CYS A 182 6.42 8.65 -24.18
CA CYS A 182 6.22 10.08 -24.33
C CYS A 182 6.32 10.78 -22.97
N ARG A 183 6.34 12.12 -22.96
CA ARG A 183 6.19 12.89 -21.72
C ARG A 183 4.72 13.10 -21.34
N LEU A 184 3.86 13.20 -22.36
CA LEU A 184 2.43 13.45 -22.25
C LEU A 184 1.75 12.98 -23.55
N PRO A 185 0.67 12.19 -23.48
CA PRO A 185 -0.01 11.66 -24.66
C PRO A 185 -0.75 12.79 -25.41
N ARG A 186 -0.77 12.73 -26.74
CA ARG A 186 -1.37 13.79 -27.59
C ARG A 186 -2.82 13.54 -27.94
N ALA A 187 -3.26 12.28 -27.87
CA ALA A 187 -4.62 11.86 -28.17
C ALA A 187 -5.13 10.94 -27.05
N LEU A 188 -6.43 10.64 -27.06
CA LEU A 188 -7.01 9.61 -26.20
C LEU A 188 -6.44 8.22 -26.54
N PRO A 189 -6.58 7.23 -25.63
CA PRO A 189 -6.27 5.83 -25.92
C PRO A 189 -6.93 5.35 -27.21
N GLN A 190 -6.27 4.44 -27.93
CA GLN A 190 -6.83 3.85 -29.14
C GLN A 190 -7.80 2.73 -28.80
N ARG A 191 -8.81 2.55 -29.66
CA ARG A 191 -9.74 1.42 -29.58
C ARG A 191 -9.10 0.18 -30.18
N VAL A 192 -9.16 -0.93 -29.45
CA VAL A 192 -8.62 -2.24 -29.84
C VAL A 192 -9.76 -3.24 -30.04
N LYS A 193 -9.50 -4.26 -30.86
CA LYS A 193 -10.46 -5.35 -31.11
C LYS A 193 -10.42 -6.35 -29.95
N GLN A 194 -11.57 -6.92 -29.62
CA GLN A 194 -11.66 -7.96 -28.59
C GLN A 194 -10.78 -9.19 -28.90
N SER A 195 -10.55 -9.49 -30.19
CA SER A 195 -9.62 -10.55 -30.61
C SER A 195 -8.20 -10.33 -30.11
N GLY A 196 -7.73 -9.08 -30.02
CA GLY A 196 -6.41 -8.77 -29.48
C GLY A 196 -6.30 -9.06 -27.99
N LEU A 197 -7.38 -8.78 -27.23
CA LEU A 197 -7.45 -9.15 -25.81
C LEU A 197 -7.44 -10.67 -25.62
N TYR A 198 -8.15 -11.42 -26.47
CA TYR A 198 -8.11 -12.89 -26.44
C TYR A 198 -6.73 -13.43 -26.79
N ASP A 199 -6.02 -12.80 -27.72
CA ASP A 199 -4.67 -13.19 -28.10
C ASP A 199 -3.68 -13.03 -26.95
N ILE A 200 -3.75 -11.93 -26.19
CA ILE A 200 -2.93 -11.73 -24.98
C ILE A 200 -3.14 -12.89 -24.01
N VAL A 201 -4.41 -13.15 -23.64
CA VAL A 201 -4.74 -14.18 -22.66
C VAL A 201 -4.27 -15.56 -23.15
N ARG A 202 -4.56 -15.90 -24.40
CA ARG A 202 -4.21 -17.20 -24.98
C ARG A 202 -2.70 -17.43 -25.11
N LYS A 203 -1.94 -16.38 -25.40
CA LYS A 203 -0.50 -16.50 -25.70
C LYS A 203 0.40 -16.31 -24.48
N HIS A 204 -0.06 -15.59 -23.46
CA HIS A 204 0.76 -15.21 -22.31
C HIS A 204 0.25 -15.78 -20.98
N CYS A 205 -1.05 -16.06 -20.87
CA CYS A 205 -1.68 -16.46 -19.63
C CYS A 205 -2.12 -17.92 -19.63
N ASP A 206 -2.36 -18.47 -18.43
CA ASP A 206 -3.08 -19.71 -18.29
C ASP A 206 -4.59 -19.45 -18.45
N ALA A 207 -5.12 -19.78 -19.62
CA ALA A 207 -6.54 -19.60 -19.94
C ALA A 207 -7.48 -20.45 -19.07
N GLN A 208 -6.97 -21.44 -18.32
CA GLN A 208 -7.76 -22.23 -17.38
C GLN A 208 -7.96 -21.52 -16.04
N PHE A 209 -7.10 -20.55 -15.71
CA PHE A 209 -7.18 -19.79 -14.46
C PHE A 209 -7.62 -18.36 -14.73
N ILE A 210 -8.92 -18.11 -14.56
CA ILE A 210 -9.51 -16.78 -14.70
C ILE A 210 -10.29 -16.45 -13.43
N GLU A 211 -9.86 -15.40 -12.72
CA GLU A 211 -10.55 -14.90 -11.53
C GLU A 211 -11.25 -13.58 -11.88
N GLY A 212 -12.57 -13.59 -11.93
CA GLY A 212 -13.39 -12.40 -12.04
C GLY A 212 -13.76 -11.85 -10.68
N ARG A 213 -13.74 -10.53 -10.51
CA ARG A 213 -14.15 -9.87 -9.27
C ARG A 213 -15.17 -8.77 -9.56
N ASP A 214 -16.27 -8.78 -8.82
CA ASP A 214 -17.33 -7.76 -8.88
C ASP A 214 -16.93 -6.45 -8.19
N GLY A 215 -15.90 -6.49 -7.33
CA GLY A 215 -15.25 -5.34 -6.72
C GLY A 215 -13.73 -5.34 -6.94
N TYR A 216 -13.11 -4.17 -7.00
CA TYR A 216 -11.64 -4.08 -7.09
C TYR A 216 -11.12 -2.85 -6.39
N LYS A 217 -10.40 -3.08 -5.28
CA LYS A 217 -9.69 -2.11 -4.43
C LYS A 217 -10.54 -0.93 -3.89
N GLU A 218 -11.68 -0.58 -4.51
CA GLU A 218 -12.49 0.63 -4.28
C GLU A 218 -13.99 0.50 -4.66
N ASN A 219 -14.47 -0.67 -5.10
CA ASN A 219 -15.80 -0.83 -5.73
C ASN A 219 -16.81 -1.73 -4.98
N ASP A 220 -16.56 -2.06 -3.72
CA ASP A 220 -17.67 -2.48 -2.86
C ASP A 220 -18.40 -1.20 -2.41
N PHE A 221 -19.75 -1.26 -2.31
CA PHE A 221 -20.70 -0.23 -1.82
C PHE A 221 -21.49 0.62 -2.84
N GLU A 222 -22.43 -0.03 -3.52
CA GLU A 222 -23.75 0.54 -3.80
C GLU A 222 -24.82 -0.26 -3.03
N VAL A 223 -24.98 0.01 -1.73
CA VAL A 223 -26.20 -0.36 -0.98
C VAL A 223 -26.51 0.80 -0.04
N ALA A 224 -27.79 1.17 0.03
CA ALA A 224 -28.34 2.25 0.84
C ALA A 224 -27.61 2.46 2.16
N LYS A 225 -27.17 3.71 2.43
CA LYS A 225 -26.60 4.10 3.73
C LYS A 225 -27.50 3.56 4.84
N PRO A 226 -27.04 2.58 5.64
CA PRO A 226 -27.67 2.32 6.92
C PRO A 226 -27.35 3.54 7.77
N ASN A 227 -28.38 4.12 8.36
CA ASN A 227 -28.15 4.91 9.56
C ASN A 227 -27.85 3.89 10.67
N VAL A 228 -26.60 3.37 10.75
CA VAL A 228 -25.96 2.46 11.75
C VAL A 228 -24.52 2.12 11.26
N PRO A 229 -23.53 1.86 12.15
CA PRO A 229 -22.11 2.22 12.01
C PRO A 229 -21.21 1.20 11.29
N THR A 230 -19.99 1.68 10.97
CA THR A 230 -18.82 1.01 10.38
C THR A 230 -18.66 -0.49 10.64
N ASP A 231 -18.41 -1.23 9.56
CA ASP A 231 -18.02 -2.65 9.52
C ASP A 231 -16.49 -2.85 9.32
N LEU A 232 -15.67 -1.94 9.88
CA LEU A 232 -14.67 -2.50 10.81
C LEU A 232 -15.53 -3.18 11.86
N GLU A 233 -15.49 -4.51 12.02
CA GLU A 233 -16.12 -5.07 13.22
C GLU A 233 -15.65 -4.20 14.38
N GLU A 234 -16.61 -3.59 15.10
CA GLU A 234 -16.31 -3.09 16.43
C GLU A 234 -15.69 -4.28 17.13
N TRP A 235 -14.38 -4.20 17.30
CA TRP A 235 -13.62 -5.28 17.88
C TRP A 235 -14.16 -5.43 19.30
N ASN A 236 -14.95 -6.47 19.51
CA ASN A 236 -15.24 -6.92 20.85
C ASN A 236 -14.00 -7.66 21.31
N ALA A 237 -13.29 -7.09 22.29
CA ALA A 237 -12.14 -7.73 22.92
C ALA A 237 -12.45 -9.18 23.38
N ALA A 238 -13.74 -9.51 23.58
CA ALA A 238 -14.24 -10.83 23.94
C ALA A 238 -14.09 -11.91 22.84
N ASP A 239 -14.00 -11.54 21.55
CA ASP A 239 -13.92 -12.50 20.43
C ASP A 239 -12.48 -13.00 20.19
N VAL A 240 -11.51 -12.42 20.89
CA VAL A 240 -10.15 -12.94 20.98
C VAL A 240 -10.19 -14.09 21.97
N GLU A 241 -10.40 -15.32 21.50
CA GLU A 241 -10.30 -16.54 22.32
C GLU A 241 -8.91 -16.64 22.99
N GLY A 242 -8.77 -16.06 24.18
CA GLY A 242 -7.63 -16.22 25.11
C GLY A 242 -6.23 -16.14 24.49
N GLY A 243 -6.06 -15.37 23.40
CA GLY A 243 -4.88 -15.42 22.54
C GLY A 243 -3.90 -14.28 22.76
N GLU A 244 -2.60 -14.58 22.64
CA GLU A 244 -1.57 -13.54 22.58
C GLU A 244 -1.82 -12.61 21.37
N ILE A 245 -1.94 -11.31 21.65
CA ILE A 245 -1.98 -10.23 20.65
C ILE A 245 -0.65 -9.47 20.71
N PHE A 246 -0.08 -9.24 19.53
CA PHE A 246 1.21 -8.59 19.33
C PHE A 246 1.00 -7.21 18.70
N CYS A 247 1.63 -6.19 19.30
CA CYS A 247 1.87 -4.90 18.66
C CYS A 247 3.28 -4.91 18.07
N VAL A 248 3.40 -5.06 16.75
CA VAL A 248 4.68 -4.98 16.05
C VAL A 248 4.91 -3.53 15.65
N VAL A 249 5.87 -2.86 16.30
CA VAL A 249 6.11 -1.43 16.14
C VAL A 249 7.50 -1.14 15.56
N CYS A 250 7.54 -0.20 14.64
CA CYS A 250 8.77 0.44 14.17
C CYS A 250 8.69 1.95 14.35
N ILE A 251 9.81 2.54 14.75
CA ILE A 251 9.96 3.98 14.96
C ILE A 251 11.21 4.44 14.23
N ARG A 252 11.11 5.54 13.47
CA ARG A 252 12.26 6.21 12.84
C ARG A 252 12.42 7.62 13.42
N PRO A 253 13.59 7.95 13.99
CA PRO A 253 13.88 9.31 14.45
C PRO A 253 14.09 10.26 13.27
N GLU A 254 14.13 11.56 13.55
CA GLU A 254 14.64 12.56 12.60
C GLU A 254 16.10 12.26 12.20
N ALA A 255 16.47 12.67 10.98
CA ALA A 255 17.65 12.16 10.27
C ALA A 255 18.96 12.11 11.09
N ASN A 256 19.72 11.02 10.92
CA ASN A 256 21.06 10.76 11.50
C ASN A 256 21.17 10.68 13.04
N MET A 257 20.06 10.67 13.78
CA MET A 257 20.08 10.48 15.23
C MET A 257 19.90 9.00 15.61
N PRO A 258 20.69 8.47 16.56
CA PRO A 258 20.39 7.16 17.14
C PRO A 258 19.06 7.20 17.90
N LEU A 259 18.32 6.09 17.87
CA LEU A 259 17.09 5.97 18.64
C LEU A 259 17.42 6.08 20.14
N SER A 260 16.86 7.07 20.81
CA SER A 260 17.02 7.33 22.25
C SER A 260 15.69 7.78 22.84
N ALA A 261 15.55 7.71 24.17
CA ALA A 261 14.29 8.05 24.84
C ALA A 261 13.79 9.47 24.49
N THR A 262 14.73 10.41 24.30
CA THR A 262 14.45 11.82 24.01
C THR A 262 14.43 12.15 22.52
N ALA A 263 14.58 11.15 21.63
CA ALA A 263 14.66 11.40 20.20
C ALA A 263 13.35 12.00 19.65
N ASP A 264 13.51 13.00 18.77
CA ASP A 264 12.40 13.47 17.95
C ASP A 264 12.09 12.46 16.86
N LEU A 265 10.79 12.21 16.68
CA LEU A 265 10.31 11.17 15.78
C LEU A 265 9.90 11.77 14.45
N ARG A 266 10.34 11.12 13.38
CA ARG A 266 9.91 11.43 12.02
C ARG A 266 8.76 10.52 11.59
N GLN A 267 8.85 9.23 11.90
CA GLN A 267 7.84 8.24 11.53
C GLN A 267 7.61 7.22 12.62
N ILE A 268 6.38 6.73 12.69
CA ILE A 268 5.99 5.59 13.50
C ILE A 268 4.98 4.74 12.73
N ALA A 269 5.15 3.42 12.79
CA ALA A 269 4.18 2.50 12.24
C ALA A 269 4.03 1.29 13.16
N TRP A 270 2.82 0.75 13.23
CA TRP A 270 2.57 -0.48 13.98
C TRP A 270 1.53 -1.37 13.32
N VAL A 271 1.64 -2.65 13.62
CA VAL A 271 0.73 -3.71 13.18
C VAL A 271 0.23 -4.43 14.44
N VAL A 272 -1.09 -4.53 14.58
CA VAL A 272 -1.73 -5.36 15.60
C VAL A 272 -2.08 -6.69 14.95
N MET A 273 -1.58 -7.80 15.51
CA MET A 273 -1.80 -9.13 14.96
C MET A 273 -1.91 -10.18 16.07
N ASP A 274 -2.60 -11.29 15.80
CA ASP A 274 -2.71 -12.41 16.74
C ASP A 274 -1.61 -13.47 16.55
N LYS A 275 -1.60 -14.45 17.46
CA LYS A 275 -0.71 -15.63 17.44
C LYS A 275 -0.79 -16.50 16.19
N LEU A 276 -1.88 -16.44 15.41
CA LEU A 276 -2.01 -17.16 14.13
C LEU A 276 -1.39 -16.35 12.98
N GLY A 277 -1.05 -15.10 13.25
CA GLY A 277 -0.49 -14.17 12.29
C GLY A 277 -1.54 -13.46 11.44
N LYS A 278 -2.81 -13.43 11.88
CA LYS A 278 -3.85 -12.59 11.28
C LYS A 278 -3.62 -11.15 11.74
N VAL A 279 -3.61 -10.23 10.79
CA VAL A 279 -3.46 -8.79 11.04
C VAL A 279 -4.85 -8.22 11.29
N HIS A 280 -5.02 -7.55 12.43
CA HIS A 280 -6.27 -6.92 12.85
C HIS A 280 -6.24 -5.42 12.62
N ASN A 281 -5.06 -4.79 12.75
CA ASN A 281 -4.91 -3.37 12.49
C ASN A 281 -3.51 -3.06 11.95
N ARG A 282 -3.40 -1.98 11.17
CA ARG A 282 -2.14 -1.43 10.67
C ARG A 282 -2.23 0.09 10.62
N ARG A 283 -1.22 0.75 11.16
CA ARG A 283 -1.14 2.20 11.20
C ARG A 283 0.27 2.67 10.86
N SER A 284 0.37 3.81 10.20
CA SER A 284 1.62 4.43 9.75
C SER A 284 1.43 5.93 9.73
N TYR A 285 2.34 6.66 10.35
CA TYR A 285 2.26 8.11 10.48
C TYR A 285 3.62 8.76 10.28
N LEU A 286 3.62 9.87 9.53
CA LEU A 286 4.62 10.92 9.63
C LEU A 286 4.26 11.81 10.82
N LEU A 287 5.24 12.26 11.59
CA LEU A 287 5.02 13.06 12.79
C LEU A 287 5.48 14.50 12.59
N LYS A 288 4.80 15.46 13.24
CA LYS A 288 5.23 16.87 13.20
C LYS A 288 6.50 17.02 14.04
N PRO A 289 7.54 17.70 13.53
CA PRO A 289 8.74 17.98 14.32
C PRO A 289 8.38 18.78 15.58
N GLN A 290 8.92 18.39 16.73
CA GLN A 290 8.70 19.13 17.99
C GLN A 290 9.65 20.33 18.14
N VAL A 291 10.78 20.32 17.43
CA VAL A 291 11.76 21.42 17.36
C VAL A 291 11.89 21.89 15.91
N ALA A 292 11.94 23.20 15.71
CA ALA A 292 12.19 23.78 14.39
C ALA A 292 13.58 23.37 13.90
N VAL A 293 13.65 22.46 12.93
CA VAL A 293 14.91 22.06 12.31
C VAL A 293 15.43 23.26 11.50
N SER A 294 16.61 23.77 11.85
CA SER A 294 17.28 24.81 11.07
C SER A 294 17.54 24.28 9.66
N ALA A 295 16.97 24.98 8.68
CA ALA A 295 16.98 24.59 7.28
C ALA A 295 18.40 24.72 6.70
N SER A 296 19.21 23.68 6.83
CA SER A 296 20.42 23.52 6.02
C SER A 296 20.48 22.09 5.49
N GLY A 297 19.79 21.85 4.37
CA GLY A 297 20.03 20.65 3.55
C GLY A 297 18.84 20.07 2.78
N ALA A 298 17.59 20.41 3.10
CA ALA A 298 16.43 19.84 2.42
C ALA A 298 15.86 20.79 1.36
N THR A 299 15.72 20.30 0.12
CA THR A 299 15.03 20.97 -0.98
C THR A 299 13.63 21.43 -0.53
N SER A 300 13.32 22.71 -0.71
CA SER A 300 12.17 23.42 -0.10
C SER A 300 10.79 22.74 -0.29
N TYR A 301 10.61 21.92 -1.32
CA TYR A 301 9.36 21.19 -1.58
C TYR A 301 9.10 20.00 -0.64
N SER A 302 10.12 19.36 -0.05
CA SER A 302 9.91 18.22 0.85
C SER A 302 9.38 18.65 2.22
N THR A 303 9.72 19.85 2.66
CA THR A 303 9.41 20.33 4.01
C THR A 303 7.93 20.74 4.13
N GLU A 304 7.36 21.37 3.09
CA GLU A 304 5.95 21.76 3.06
C GLU A 304 5.02 20.55 2.99
N VAL A 305 5.33 19.56 2.14
CA VAL A 305 4.55 18.32 2.00
C VAL A 305 4.63 17.47 3.28
N ASN A 306 5.81 17.36 3.89
CA ASN A 306 5.94 16.67 5.18
C ASN A 306 5.13 17.38 6.26
N THR A 307 5.15 18.72 6.33
CA THR A 307 4.39 19.48 7.34
C THR A 307 2.87 19.29 7.21
N LEU A 308 2.37 19.16 5.99
CA LEU A 308 0.96 18.89 5.69
C LEU A 308 0.53 17.46 5.96
N LEU A 309 1.43 16.51 5.78
CA LEU A 309 1.20 15.09 6.03
C LEU A 309 1.35 14.67 7.48
N SER A 310 2.25 15.36 8.17
CA SER A 310 2.65 15.04 9.52
C SER A 310 1.49 15.21 10.48
N GLN A 311 1.23 14.17 11.25
CA GLN A 311 0.24 14.18 12.31
C GLN A 311 0.83 14.74 13.59
N ASP A 312 -0.06 15.32 14.39
CA ASP A 312 0.29 15.75 15.74
C ASP A 312 0.70 14.53 16.59
N PRO A 313 1.91 14.53 17.20
CA PRO A 313 2.40 13.41 17.98
C PRO A 313 1.46 12.96 19.10
N LEU A 314 0.82 13.89 19.81
CA LEU A 314 -0.10 13.53 20.90
C LEU A 314 -1.28 12.70 20.37
N THR A 315 -1.86 13.09 19.22
CA THR A 315 -2.92 12.32 18.54
C THR A 315 -2.45 10.91 18.21
N VAL A 316 -1.28 10.78 17.58
CA VAL A 316 -0.77 9.46 17.17
C VAL A 316 -0.47 8.57 18.38
N PHE A 317 0.10 9.12 19.46
CA PHE A 317 0.39 8.36 20.67
C PHE A 317 -0.88 7.96 21.45
N LYS A 318 -1.97 8.74 21.36
CA LYS A 318 -3.28 8.30 21.87
C LYS A 318 -3.80 7.08 21.12
N GLU A 319 -3.68 7.07 19.79
CA GLU A 319 -4.11 5.93 18.98
C GLU A 319 -3.24 4.69 19.24
N LEU A 320 -1.92 4.86 19.32
CA LEU A 320 -1.01 3.78 19.69
C LEU A 320 -1.38 3.21 21.07
N ASN A 321 -1.61 4.07 22.07
CA ASN A 321 -2.00 3.61 23.41
C ASN A 321 -3.34 2.88 23.44
N ARG A 322 -4.31 3.27 22.60
CA ARG A 322 -5.57 2.53 22.46
C ARG A 322 -5.30 1.12 21.96
N ASP A 323 -4.49 0.98 20.92
CA ASP A 323 -4.18 -0.32 20.31
C ASP A 323 -3.29 -1.18 21.23
N LEU A 324 -2.35 -0.57 21.97
CA LEU A 324 -1.50 -1.26 22.94
C LEU A 324 -2.26 -1.86 24.12
N ARG A 325 -3.40 -1.29 24.53
CA ARG A 325 -4.26 -1.86 25.58
C ARG A 325 -4.87 -3.21 25.19
N LEU A 326 -4.93 -3.48 23.89
CA LEU A 326 -5.45 -4.74 23.34
C LEU A 326 -4.36 -5.80 23.25
N CYS A 327 -3.10 -5.39 23.36
CA CYS A 327 -1.96 -6.23 23.11
C CYS A 327 -1.48 -6.88 24.41
N THR A 328 -0.95 -8.09 24.27
CA THR A 328 -0.25 -8.82 25.34
C THR A 328 1.27 -8.72 25.21
N ALA A 329 1.74 -8.27 24.04
CA ALA A 329 3.15 -8.17 23.73
C ALA A 329 3.47 -6.96 22.84
N LEU A 330 4.62 -6.34 23.10
CA LEU A 330 5.27 -5.34 22.25
C LEU A 330 6.43 -6.00 21.51
N VAL A 331 6.43 -5.88 20.19
CA VAL A 331 7.43 -6.50 19.32
C VAL A 331 8.17 -5.43 18.54
N SER A 332 9.49 -5.49 18.55
CA SER A 332 10.33 -4.69 17.65
C SER A 332 11.63 -5.40 17.31
N PHE A 333 12.36 -4.87 16.33
CA PHE A 333 13.66 -5.42 15.96
C PHE A 333 14.63 -5.25 17.13
N ASP A 334 14.70 -4.04 17.70
CA ASP A 334 15.41 -3.75 18.94
C ASP A 334 14.45 -3.11 19.95
N VAL A 335 13.87 -3.92 20.83
CA VAL A 335 12.71 -3.51 21.64
C VAL A 335 13.06 -2.55 22.78
N LYS A 336 14.27 -2.62 23.34
CA LYS A 336 14.69 -1.80 24.49
C LYS A 336 14.67 -0.28 24.19
N PRO A 337 15.34 0.23 23.13
CA PRO A 337 15.29 1.66 22.82
C PRO A 337 13.91 2.13 22.39
N VAL A 338 13.12 1.26 21.76
CA VAL A 338 11.71 1.55 21.41
C VAL A 338 10.86 1.70 22.66
N LEU A 339 10.96 0.78 23.62
CA LEU A 339 10.20 0.84 24.87
C LEU A 339 10.52 2.11 25.66
N ALA A 340 11.82 2.42 25.84
CA ALA A 340 12.25 3.61 26.57
C ALA A 340 11.69 4.89 25.93
N LEU A 341 11.69 4.97 24.60
CA LEU A 341 11.11 6.09 23.87
C LEU A 341 9.60 6.17 24.05
N LEU A 342 8.88 5.04 23.91
CA LEU A 342 7.43 5.02 24.09
C LEU A 342 7.01 5.41 25.52
N GLN A 343 7.77 5.00 26.53
CA GLN A 343 7.57 5.41 27.92
C GLN A 343 7.80 6.91 28.10
N GLU A 344 8.93 7.43 27.59
CA GLU A 344 9.26 8.85 27.68
C GLU A 344 8.20 9.72 26.98
N LYS A 345 7.81 9.37 25.74
CA LYS A 345 6.77 10.10 25.01
C LYS A 345 5.40 9.99 25.69
N SER A 346 5.07 8.86 26.30
CA SER A 346 3.84 8.75 27.07
C SER A 346 3.85 9.64 28.31
N THR A 347 4.98 9.71 29.03
CA THR A 347 5.17 10.65 30.15
C THR A 347 5.07 12.10 29.68
N GLN A 348 5.79 12.45 28.61
CA GLN A 348 5.79 13.79 28.00
C GLN A 348 4.36 14.25 27.66
N TYR A 349 3.52 13.34 27.16
CA TYR A 349 2.14 13.62 26.77
C TYR A 349 1.11 13.37 27.88
N SER A 350 1.54 13.02 29.10
CA SER A 350 0.65 12.67 30.22
C SER A 350 -0.36 11.58 29.85
N LEU A 351 0.06 10.59 29.05
CA LEU A 351 -0.77 9.48 28.61
C LEU A 351 -0.61 8.28 29.52
N TYR A 352 -1.73 7.75 30.01
CA TYR A 352 -1.75 6.44 30.65
C TYR A 352 -1.44 5.34 29.63
N HIS A 353 -0.41 4.55 29.89
CA HIS A 353 0.05 3.48 29.02
C HIS A 353 0.16 2.13 29.74
N THR A 354 -0.05 1.04 29.01
CA THR A 354 0.07 -0.35 29.53
C THR A 354 1.43 -0.99 29.22
N LEU A 355 2.41 -0.22 28.73
CA LEU A 355 3.71 -0.73 28.27
C LEU A 355 4.45 -1.63 29.28
N THR A 356 4.33 -1.36 30.59
CA THR A 356 4.96 -2.17 31.64
C THR A 356 4.31 -3.54 31.84
N GLN A 357 3.09 -3.72 31.33
CA GLN A 357 2.30 -4.96 31.42
C GLN A 357 2.47 -5.84 30.17
N LEU A 358 3.13 -5.33 29.12
CA LEU A 358 3.34 -6.06 27.88
C LEU A 358 4.57 -6.96 27.96
N ASN A 359 4.46 -8.18 27.43
CA ASN A 359 5.64 -8.99 27.15
C ASN A 359 6.48 -8.31 26.07
N LEU A 360 7.79 -8.28 26.24
CA LEU A 360 8.69 -7.69 25.26
C LEU A 360 9.25 -8.76 24.34
N VAL A 361 9.17 -8.53 23.03
CA VAL A 361 9.68 -9.45 22.02
C VAL A 361 10.71 -8.71 21.17
N CYS A 362 11.97 -9.12 21.29
CA CYS A 362 13.07 -8.60 20.50
C CYS A 362 13.37 -9.56 19.34
N LEU A 363 13.35 -9.06 18.10
CA LEU A 363 13.69 -9.88 16.93
C LEU A 363 15.19 -9.89 16.61
N LYS A 364 15.97 -8.96 17.17
CA LYS A 364 17.44 -8.91 17.04
C LYS A 364 18.11 -9.88 18.01
N LYS A 365 19.09 -10.65 17.52
CA LYS A 365 19.88 -11.59 18.36
C LYS A 365 20.95 -10.85 19.18
N PRO A 366 21.26 -11.29 20.42
CA PRO A 366 22.45 -10.85 21.14
C PRO A 366 23.74 -11.32 20.43
N ARG A 367 24.82 -10.52 20.54
CA ARG A 367 26.13 -10.86 19.96
C ARG A 367 26.66 -12.16 20.60
N GLY A 368 26.76 -13.24 19.81
CA GLY A 368 27.32 -14.52 20.29
C GLY A 368 27.10 -15.76 19.42
N GLY A 369 26.24 -15.70 18.39
CA GLY A 369 26.04 -16.80 17.44
C GLY A 369 25.68 -16.26 16.07
N ASN A 370 26.25 -16.86 15.02
CA ASN A 370 26.24 -16.36 13.65
C ASN A 370 24.86 -15.90 13.09
N LYS A 371 24.87 -14.68 12.51
CA LYS A 371 24.14 -14.21 11.31
C LYS A 371 22.71 -13.62 11.37
N ALA A 372 22.39 -12.75 12.33
CA ALA A 372 21.40 -11.69 12.03
C ALA A 372 21.72 -10.38 12.79
N ASN A 373 22.44 -9.46 12.13
CA ASN A 373 22.79 -8.15 12.69
C ASN A 373 21.80 -7.06 12.25
N THR A 374 21.05 -7.31 11.18
CA THR A 374 20.05 -6.41 10.60
C THR A 374 18.70 -7.11 10.40
N LEU A 375 17.64 -6.32 10.19
CA LEU A 375 16.31 -6.86 9.88
C LEU A 375 16.31 -7.63 8.55
N ALA A 376 17.10 -7.16 7.57
CA ALA A 376 17.30 -7.85 6.30
C ALA A 376 17.98 -9.21 6.49
N ASP A 377 19.02 -9.30 7.35
CA ASP A 377 19.67 -10.59 7.66
C ASP A 377 18.68 -11.58 8.30
N LEU A 378 17.82 -11.09 9.21
CA LEU A 378 16.79 -11.93 9.82
C LEU A 378 15.82 -12.45 8.76
N TYR A 379 15.35 -11.58 7.88
CA TYR A 379 14.45 -11.95 6.79
C TYR A 379 15.09 -13.00 5.86
N LEU A 380 16.33 -12.76 5.44
CA LEU A 380 17.13 -13.70 4.66
C LEU A 380 17.27 -15.05 5.37
N SER A 381 17.50 -15.07 6.67
CA SER A 381 17.62 -16.33 7.43
C SER A 381 16.31 -17.13 7.48
N LEU A 382 15.17 -16.44 7.61
CA LEU A 382 13.87 -17.09 7.77
C LEU A 382 13.29 -17.60 6.45
N PHE A 383 13.49 -16.83 5.37
CA PHE A 383 12.84 -17.04 4.08
C PHE A 383 13.82 -17.45 2.97
N ARG A 384 15.14 -17.41 3.22
CA ARG A 384 16.18 -17.58 2.19
C ARG A 384 16.01 -16.62 1.02
N TYR A 385 15.55 -15.40 1.33
CA TYR A 385 15.24 -14.35 0.37
C TYR A 385 15.83 -13.02 0.82
N ASP A 386 16.52 -12.32 -0.08
CA ASP A 386 17.08 -10.99 0.20
C ASP A 386 16.01 -9.93 0.02
N VAL A 387 15.74 -9.16 1.08
CA VAL A 387 14.69 -8.13 1.07
C VAL A 387 15.31 -6.77 0.84
N HIS A 388 14.83 -6.07 -0.19
CA HIS A 388 15.15 -4.67 -0.37
C HIS A 388 14.41 -3.83 0.67
N GLN A 389 15.13 -3.40 1.71
CA GLN A 389 14.57 -2.60 2.81
C GLN A 389 14.51 -1.12 2.41
N ILE A 390 13.31 -0.62 2.17
CA ILE A 390 13.06 0.83 2.10
C ILE A 390 13.21 1.38 3.53
N PRO A 391 14.00 2.44 3.77
CA PRO A 391 14.34 2.91 5.10
C PRO A 391 13.21 3.75 5.74
N ASP A 392 12.01 3.18 5.82
CA ASP A 392 10.81 3.78 6.43
C ASP A 392 10.20 2.87 7.51
N ALA A 393 9.47 3.46 8.45
CA ALA A 393 8.93 2.72 9.60
C ALA A 393 7.88 1.67 9.19
N GLU A 394 7.13 1.92 8.12
CA GLU A 394 6.01 1.10 7.69
C GLU A 394 6.47 -0.21 7.03
N SER A 395 7.44 -0.11 6.13
CA SER A 395 8.13 -1.23 5.50
C SER A 395 8.75 -2.13 6.57
N ASP A 396 9.47 -1.55 7.53
CA ASP A 396 10.11 -2.27 8.62
C ASP A 396 9.09 -3.00 9.51
N ALA A 397 7.99 -2.34 9.89
CA ALA A 397 6.94 -2.95 10.70
C ALA A 397 6.31 -4.16 9.99
N LEU A 398 6.10 -4.07 8.67
CA LEU A 398 5.61 -5.20 7.88
C LEU A 398 6.62 -6.34 7.77
N ILE A 399 7.89 -6.04 7.55
CA ILE A 399 8.95 -7.05 7.49
C ILE A 399 9.06 -7.75 8.85
N MET A 400 9.02 -7.01 9.96
CA MET A 400 8.99 -7.57 11.31
C MET A 400 7.75 -8.44 11.55
N ALA A 401 6.56 -8.02 11.13
CA ALA A 401 5.34 -8.81 11.27
C ALA A 401 5.42 -10.14 10.49
N LYS A 402 6.00 -10.13 9.29
CA LYS A 402 6.27 -11.33 8.49
C LYS A 402 7.28 -12.26 9.19
N CYS A 403 8.38 -11.71 9.70
CA CYS A 403 9.38 -12.46 10.46
C CYS A 403 8.75 -13.09 11.70
N LEU A 404 7.99 -12.33 12.49
CA LEU A 404 7.28 -12.82 13.67
C LEU A 404 6.34 -13.98 13.30
N ARG A 405 5.50 -13.81 12.28
CA ARG A 405 4.59 -14.87 11.80
C ARG A 405 5.34 -16.14 11.40
N ALA A 406 6.46 -16.03 10.68
CA ALA A 406 7.25 -17.19 10.29
C ALA A 406 7.83 -17.91 11.51
N ILE A 407 8.29 -17.18 12.51
CA ILE A 407 8.82 -17.78 13.73
C ILE A 407 7.70 -18.44 14.56
N LEU A 408 6.55 -17.78 14.70
CA LEU A 408 5.38 -18.34 15.40
C LEU A 408 4.90 -19.66 14.76
N ARG A 409 4.89 -19.74 13.42
CA ARG A 409 4.55 -20.97 12.69
C ARG A 409 5.57 -22.10 12.93
N LYS A 410 6.87 -21.79 12.83
CA LYS A 410 7.94 -22.78 13.08
C LYS A 410 7.88 -23.36 14.50
N ARG A 411 7.40 -22.59 15.49
CA ARG A 411 7.16 -23.07 16.86
C ARG A 411 6.00 -24.05 16.97
N GLN A 412 4.91 -23.81 16.24
CA GLN A 412 3.75 -24.71 16.23
C GLN A 412 4.08 -26.08 15.60
N ASP A 413 5.02 -26.12 14.65
CA ASP A 413 5.40 -27.33 13.93
C ASP A 413 6.45 -28.22 14.65
N ASN A 414 6.85 -27.88 15.89
CA ASN A 414 7.79 -28.66 16.74
C ASN A 414 9.13 -29.05 16.08
N LYS A 415 9.58 -28.31 15.06
CA LYS A 415 10.65 -28.77 14.16
C LYS A 415 12.05 -28.22 14.41
N GLU A 416 12.31 -27.31 15.36
CA GLU A 416 13.68 -26.95 15.77
C GLU A 416 13.73 -25.90 16.91
N ASP A 417 14.63 -26.11 17.87
CA ASP A 417 15.08 -25.14 18.90
C ASP A 417 15.92 -23.97 18.33
N TYR A 418 16.13 -23.89 17.01
CA TYR A 418 17.00 -22.89 16.37
C TYR A 418 16.54 -21.43 16.51
N TYR A 419 15.26 -21.25 16.85
CA TYR A 419 14.67 -19.96 17.20
C TYR A 419 13.94 -20.09 18.54
N SER A 420 14.67 -20.48 19.59
CA SER A 420 14.49 -19.79 20.87
C SER A 420 14.71 -18.29 20.61
N ILE A 421 13.70 -17.62 20.05
CA ILE A 421 13.49 -16.21 20.31
C ILE A 421 13.63 -16.14 21.82
N TYR A 422 14.62 -15.38 22.27
CA TYR A 422 14.64 -14.81 23.59
C TYR A 422 13.37 -13.95 23.70
N LEU A 423 12.23 -14.62 23.89
CA LEU A 423 11.18 -14.15 24.77
C LEU A 423 11.85 -14.17 26.15
N ASP A 424 12.82 -13.28 26.34
CA ASP A 424 13.18 -12.90 27.68
C ASP A 424 11.92 -12.17 28.14
N ARG A 425 11.02 -12.93 28.76
CA ARG A 425 10.18 -12.38 29.79
C ARG A 425 11.18 -11.95 30.86
N GLU A 426 11.87 -10.82 30.64
CA GLU A 426 12.55 -10.10 31.69
C GLU A 426 11.40 -9.67 32.61
N GLY A 427 11.04 -10.58 33.53
CA GLY A 427 10.29 -10.22 34.70
C GLY A 427 11.05 -9.07 35.33
N TYR A 428 10.32 -8.03 35.70
CA TYR A 428 10.82 -6.91 36.48
C TYR A 428 11.47 -7.45 37.76
N GLY A 429 12.74 -7.79 37.67
CA GLY A 429 13.63 -8.22 38.73
C GLY A 429 14.66 -7.12 38.91
N GLY A 430 14.21 -6.05 39.58
CA GLY A 430 15.00 -5.12 40.39
C GLY A 430 16.21 -4.44 39.75
N TRP A 431 16.09 -3.13 39.52
CA TRP A 431 17.16 -2.14 39.76
C TRP A 431 16.49 -0.83 40.19
N TYR A 432 16.65 -0.53 41.50
CA TYR A 432 16.28 0.65 42.32
C TYR A 432 15.13 1.57 41.90
#